data_AF-M0CHP8-F1
#
_entry.id   AF-M0CHP8-F1
#
_cell.length_a   1.000
_cell.length_b   1.000
_cell.length_c   1.000
_cell.angle_alpha   90.00
_cell.angle_beta   90.00
_cell.angle_gamma   90.00
#
_symmetry.space_group_name_H-M   'P 1'
#
loop_
_entity.id
_entity.type
_entity.pdbx_description
1 polymer ?
#
loop_
_entity_poly.entity_id
_entity_poly.type
_entity_poly.pdbx_seq_one_letter_code
_entity_poly.pdbx_strand_id
1 'polypeptide(L)'
;MVTFLSGGTGTPKLLDGAAVAFSPEETTVIANTGDDIELGGLFVSPDVDTLLFQGGGVLDRETWWGIEDDTHRTNAALADIASAAGLPEGPQYLPEEKQTAGRRLANWRRFSGIAEFMTIG
;
A
#
# COMPACT_ATOMS: atom_id res chain seq x y z
N MET A 1 -20.90 -19.17 -4.27
CA MET A 1 -19.79 -18.65 -3.43
C MET A 1 -18.45 -19.03 -4.03
N VAL A 2 -17.66 -18.03 -4.42
CA VAL A 2 -16.30 -18.16 -4.97
C VAL A 2 -15.31 -17.40 -4.07
N THR A 3 -14.05 -17.84 -4.02
CA THR A 3 -13.00 -17.18 -3.24
C THR A 3 -11.80 -16.85 -4.11
N PHE A 4 -11.35 -15.60 -4.07
CA PHE A 4 -10.13 -15.14 -4.72
C PHE A 4 -9.03 -14.90 -3.69
N LEU A 5 -7.81 -15.35 -4.02
CA LEU A 5 -6.60 -14.89 -3.34
C LEU A 5 -6.05 -13.72 -4.14
N SER A 6 -5.93 -12.56 -3.49
CA SER A 6 -5.60 -11.31 -4.16
C SER A 6 -4.27 -10.76 -3.68
N GLY A 7 -3.45 -10.31 -4.63
CA GLY A 7 -2.22 -9.57 -4.37
C GLY A 7 -1.73 -8.85 -5.62
N GLY A 8 -1.03 -7.75 -5.42
CA GLY A 8 -0.63 -6.81 -6.46
C GLY A 8 -1.81 -6.27 -7.27
N THR A 9 -1.52 -5.77 -8.47
CA THR A 9 -2.51 -5.14 -9.35
C THR A 9 -3.31 -6.13 -10.21
N GLY A 10 -2.89 -7.40 -10.26
CA GLY A 10 -3.43 -8.39 -11.20
C GLY A 10 -4.83 -8.88 -10.81
N THR A 11 -5.01 -9.27 -9.56
CA THR A 11 -6.29 -9.78 -9.06
C THR A 11 -7.37 -8.69 -9.01
N PRO A 12 -7.10 -7.43 -8.60
CA PRO A 12 -8.05 -6.33 -8.76
C PRO A 12 -8.61 -6.19 -10.19
N LYS A 13 -7.77 -6.29 -11.21
CA LYS A 13 -8.19 -6.29 -12.63
C LYS A 13 -9.10 -7.46 -12.98
N LEU A 14 -8.79 -8.65 -12.47
CA LEU A 14 -9.64 -9.83 -12.65
C LEU A 14 -11.00 -9.65 -11.96
N LEU A 15 -11.01 -9.13 -10.73
CA LEU A 15 -12.22 -8.89 -9.95
C LEU A 15 -13.14 -7.85 -10.62
N ASP A 16 -12.57 -6.86 -11.31
CA ASP A 16 -13.33 -5.85 -12.05
C ASP A 16 -14.22 -6.47 -13.14
N GLY A 17 -13.75 -7.55 -13.77
CA GLY A 17 -14.53 -8.34 -14.73
C GLY A 17 -15.32 -9.50 -14.12
N ALA A 18 -14.95 -9.96 -12.93
CA ALA A 18 -15.54 -11.15 -12.29
C ALA A 18 -17.02 -10.96 -11.94
N ALA A 19 -17.47 -9.71 -11.74
CA ALA A 19 -18.86 -9.37 -11.45
C ALA A 19 -19.87 -9.87 -12.52
N VAL A 20 -19.40 -10.12 -13.74
CA VAL A 20 -20.22 -10.71 -14.83
C VAL A 20 -20.57 -12.17 -14.56
N ALA A 21 -19.72 -12.90 -13.84
CA ALA A 21 -19.87 -14.32 -13.56
C ALA A 21 -20.31 -14.60 -12.12
N PHE A 22 -19.89 -13.77 -11.16
CA PHE A 22 -20.14 -13.95 -9.74
C PHE A 22 -20.62 -12.62 -9.14
N SER A 23 -21.74 -12.62 -8.42
CA SER A 23 -22.17 -11.40 -7.76
C SER A 23 -21.20 -11.02 -6.62
N PRO A 24 -21.07 -9.72 -6.27
CA PRO A 24 -20.24 -9.29 -5.16
C PRO A 24 -20.60 -9.98 -3.83
N GLU A 25 -21.87 -10.24 -3.56
CA GLU A 25 -22.36 -10.88 -2.33
C GLU A 25 -21.92 -12.35 -2.23
N GLU A 26 -21.65 -13.00 -3.35
CA GLU A 26 -21.16 -14.38 -3.41
C GLU A 26 -19.64 -14.48 -3.54
N THR A 27 -18.94 -13.34 -3.57
CA THR A 27 -17.50 -13.27 -3.81
C THR A 27 -16.75 -12.96 -2.52
N THR A 28 -15.92 -13.90 -2.07
CA THR A 28 -14.97 -13.67 -0.98
C THR A 28 -13.60 -13.32 -1.55
N VAL A 29 -12.93 -12.31 -0.99
CA VAL A 29 -11.55 -11.97 -1.35
C VAL A 29 -10.67 -12.07 -0.12
N ILE A 30 -9.55 -12.79 -0.24
CA ILE A 30 -8.50 -12.88 0.76
C ILE A 30 -7.31 -12.11 0.22
N ALA A 31 -7.04 -10.95 0.83
CA ALA A 31 -5.96 -10.05 0.43
C ALA A 31 -4.61 -10.49 1.01
N ASN A 32 -3.55 -10.31 0.23
CA ASN A 32 -2.17 -10.42 0.67
C ASN A 32 -1.84 -9.35 1.72
N THR A 33 -1.05 -9.75 2.71
CA THR A 33 -0.50 -8.89 3.78
C THR A 33 1.03 -9.07 3.91
N GLY A 34 1.65 -9.77 2.95
CA GLY A 34 3.09 -9.94 2.88
C GLY A 34 3.81 -8.61 2.70
N ASP A 35 3.17 -7.70 1.96
CA ASP A 35 3.71 -6.37 1.60
C ASP A 35 3.25 -5.27 2.58
N ASP A 36 2.60 -5.65 3.68
CA ASP A 36 2.27 -4.71 4.75
C ASP A 36 3.55 -4.16 5.40
N ILE A 37 3.64 -2.85 5.53
CA ILE A 37 4.80 -2.17 6.11
C ILE A 37 4.41 -1.08 7.10
N GLU A 38 5.36 -0.64 7.92
CA GLU A 38 5.29 0.63 8.61
C GLU A 38 6.30 1.60 7.98
N LEU A 39 5.82 2.75 7.51
CA LEU A 39 6.60 3.76 6.78
C LEU A 39 6.37 5.12 7.43
N GLY A 40 7.41 5.73 8.00
CA GLY A 40 7.26 7.02 8.68
C GLY A 40 6.27 6.98 9.86
N GLY A 41 6.05 5.80 10.46
CA GLY A 41 5.05 5.57 11.52
C GLY A 41 3.62 5.32 11.01
N LEU A 42 3.38 5.41 9.70
CA LEU A 42 2.13 5.00 9.06
C LEU A 42 2.17 3.51 8.75
N PHE A 43 1.07 2.80 9.02
CA PHE A 43 0.93 1.41 8.60
C PHE A 43 0.22 1.37 7.25
N VAL A 44 0.82 0.70 6.27
CA VAL A 44 0.34 0.65 4.88
C VAL A 44 0.10 -0.80 4.52
N SER A 45 -1.07 -1.10 3.93
CA SER A 45 -1.45 -2.45 3.48
C SER A 45 -1.83 -2.41 1.99
N PRO A 46 -0.84 -2.39 1.07
CA PRO A 46 -1.07 -1.98 -0.33
C PRO A 46 -2.15 -2.79 -1.06
N ASP A 47 -2.17 -4.11 -0.87
CA ASP A 47 -3.10 -5.00 -1.56
C ASP A 47 -4.50 -4.98 -0.94
N VAL A 48 -4.58 -4.77 0.37
CA VAL A 48 -5.86 -4.56 1.06
C VAL A 48 -6.45 -3.21 0.63
N ASP A 49 -5.64 -2.16 0.66
CA ASP A 49 -6.04 -0.79 0.32
C ASP A 49 -6.50 -0.72 -1.15
N THR A 50 -5.78 -1.37 -2.07
CA THR A 50 -6.19 -1.44 -3.48
C THR A 50 -7.58 -2.05 -3.66
N LEU A 51 -7.89 -3.14 -2.94
CA LEU A 51 -9.22 -3.76 -2.98
C LEU A 51 -10.30 -2.88 -2.34
N LEU A 52 -9.96 -2.20 -1.25
CA LEU A 52 -10.88 -1.26 -0.58
C LEU A 52 -11.18 -0.05 -1.49
N PHE A 53 -10.17 0.52 -2.14
CA PHE A 53 -10.35 1.62 -3.08
C PHE A 53 -11.14 1.17 -4.30
N GLN A 54 -10.90 -0.05 -4.81
CA GLN A 54 -11.68 -0.61 -5.92
C GLN A 54 -13.15 -0.78 -5.52
N GLY A 55 -13.41 -1.43 -4.39
CA GLY A 55 -14.76 -1.64 -3.88
C GLY A 55 -15.47 -0.32 -3.51
N GLY A 56 -14.72 0.70 -3.12
CA GLY A 56 -15.20 2.06 -2.86
C GLY A 56 -15.40 2.91 -4.12
N GLY A 57 -14.97 2.43 -5.29
CA GLY A 57 -15.06 3.18 -6.54
C GLY A 57 -14.13 4.40 -6.61
N VAL A 58 -13.03 4.39 -5.86
CA VAL A 58 -12.07 5.52 -5.76
C VAL A 58 -10.65 5.11 -6.13
N LEU A 59 -10.43 3.89 -6.61
CA LEU A 59 -9.12 3.41 -7.06
C LEU A 59 -8.64 4.17 -8.30
N ASP A 60 -7.38 4.60 -8.30
CA ASP A 60 -6.72 5.03 -9.53
C ASP A 60 -6.53 3.83 -10.49
N ARG A 61 -7.22 3.86 -11.63
CA ARG A 61 -7.21 2.80 -12.65
C ARG A 61 -6.06 2.94 -13.67
N GLU A 62 -5.29 4.02 -13.65
CA GLU A 62 -4.06 4.14 -14.42
C GLU A 62 -2.96 3.29 -13.79
N THR A 63 -2.73 3.50 -12.50
CA THR A 63 -1.66 2.83 -11.76
C THR A 63 -2.10 1.53 -11.10
N TRP A 64 -3.40 1.37 -10.82
CA TRP A 64 -4.00 0.25 -10.05
C TRP A 64 -3.55 0.16 -8.60
N TRP A 65 -3.18 1.30 -8.01
CA TRP A 65 -2.97 1.49 -6.58
C TRP A 65 -3.24 2.97 -6.24
N GLY A 66 -3.48 3.29 -4.97
CA GLY A 66 -3.80 4.67 -4.57
C GLY A 66 -5.21 5.12 -4.98
N ILE A 67 -5.51 6.38 -4.72
CA ILE A 67 -6.82 6.98 -4.92
C ILE A 67 -6.81 7.84 -6.19
N GLU A 68 -7.86 7.73 -7.01
CA GLU A 68 -8.04 8.56 -8.20
C GLU A 68 -8.02 10.05 -7.84
N ASP A 69 -7.25 10.83 -8.60
CA ASP A 69 -7.02 12.27 -8.43
C ASP A 69 -6.37 12.70 -7.08
N ASP A 70 -5.76 11.77 -6.32
CA ASP A 70 -5.01 12.15 -5.11
C ASP A 70 -3.71 12.91 -5.43
N THR A 71 -3.20 13.67 -4.47
CA THR A 71 -2.04 14.54 -4.67
C THR A 71 -0.84 14.15 -3.81
N HIS A 72 0.29 13.85 -4.46
CA HIS A 72 1.54 13.44 -3.81
C HIS A 72 2.35 14.58 -3.18
N ARG A 73 1.68 15.61 -2.65
CA ARG A 73 2.32 16.83 -2.12
C ARG A 73 3.19 16.53 -0.90
N THR A 74 2.71 15.67 0.00
CA THR A 74 3.48 15.27 1.19
C THR A 74 4.69 14.45 0.78
N ASN A 75 4.52 13.48 -0.14
CA ASN A 75 5.62 12.70 -0.69
C ASN A 75 6.72 13.57 -1.29
N ALA A 76 6.34 14.54 -2.14
CA ALA A 76 7.28 15.49 -2.75
C ALA A 76 8.01 16.34 -1.70
N ALA A 77 7.29 16.85 -0.70
CA ALA A 77 7.90 17.63 0.38
C ALA A 77 8.91 16.81 1.21
N LEU A 78 8.62 15.53 1.47
CA LEU A 78 9.55 14.63 2.17
C LEU A 78 10.83 14.39 1.35
N ALA A 79 10.71 14.21 0.03
CA ALA A 79 11.86 14.08 -0.87
C ALA A 79 12.71 15.36 -0.90
N ASP A 80 12.09 16.54 -0.98
CA ASP A 80 12.78 17.83 -0.95
C ASP A 80 13.57 18.04 0.36
N ILE A 81 12.95 17.71 1.51
CA ILE A 81 13.59 17.81 2.82
C ILE A 81 14.78 16.83 2.93
N ALA A 82 14.61 15.59 2.48
CA ALA A 82 15.68 14.59 2.51
C ALA A 82 16.88 15.03 1.65
N SER A 83 16.61 15.54 0.45
CA SER A 83 17.63 16.09 -0.45
C SER A 83 18.36 17.28 0.18
N ALA A 84 17.63 18.25 0.74
CA ALA A 84 18.21 19.41 1.41
C ALA A 84 19.06 19.04 2.63
N ALA A 85 18.72 17.94 3.32
CA ALA A 85 19.48 17.40 4.45
C ALA A 85 20.66 16.49 4.02
N GLY A 86 20.84 16.22 2.73
CA GLY A 86 21.87 15.30 2.23
C GLY A 86 21.65 13.85 2.67
N LEU A 87 20.40 13.45 2.86
CA LEU A 87 20.02 12.09 3.26
C LEU A 87 19.91 11.17 2.03
N PRO A 88 20.17 9.85 2.19
CA PRO A 88 20.09 8.91 1.09
C PRO A 88 18.65 8.69 0.63
N GLU A 89 18.49 8.41 -0.67
CA GLU A 89 17.24 7.95 -1.26
C GLU A 89 17.04 6.43 -1.04
N GLY A 90 15.80 5.97 -1.25
CA GLY A 90 15.45 4.56 -1.24
C GLY A 90 15.10 3.99 0.14
N PRO A 91 14.79 2.69 0.22
CA PRO A 91 14.26 2.09 1.44
C PRO A 91 15.28 2.08 2.58
N GLN A 92 14.95 2.78 3.67
CA GLN A 92 15.75 2.84 4.88
C GLN A 92 14.99 2.19 6.04
N TYR A 93 15.44 1.01 6.50
CA TYR A 93 14.88 0.36 7.67
C TYR A 93 15.13 1.18 8.95
N LEU A 94 14.23 1.10 9.92
CA LEU A 94 14.53 1.52 11.28
C LEU A 94 15.64 0.65 11.90
N PRO A 95 16.38 1.18 12.91
CA PRO A 95 17.33 0.39 13.70
C PRO A 95 16.70 -0.88 14.29
N GLU A 96 17.52 -1.91 14.48
CA GLU A 96 17.10 -3.24 14.95
C GLU A 96 16.26 -3.18 16.23
N GLU A 97 16.68 -2.37 17.21
CA GLU A 97 15.99 -2.20 18.49
C GLU A 97 14.60 -1.57 18.34
N LYS A 98 14.35 -0.91 17.20
CA LYS A 98 13.05 -0.33 16.85
C LYS A 98 12.24 -1.23 15.93
N GLN A 99 12.77 -2.31 15.37
CA GLN A 99 12.03 -3.15 14.43
C GLN A 99 10.84 -3.90 15.06
N THR A 100 10.82 -4.04 16.38
CA THR A 100 9.76 -4.76 17.12
C THR A 100 9.01 -3.90 18.14
N ALA A 101 9.39 -2.63 18.31
CA ALA A 101 8.84 -1.71 19.30
C ALA A 101 7.44 -1.14 18.94
N GLY A 102 6.67 -1.80 18.06
CA GLY A 102 5.48 -1.23 17.43
C GLY A 102 4.42 -2.29 17.13
N ARG A 103 3.71 -2.13 16.01
CA ARG A 103 2.70 -3.10 15.59
C ARG A 103 3.37 -4.45 15.30
N ARG A 104 2.92 -5.51 15.98
CA ARG A 104 3.44 -6.88 15.77
C ARG A 104 3.42 -7.31 14.29
N LEU A 105 2.41 -6.88 13.54
CA LEU A 105 2.26 -7.22 12.11
C LEU A 105 3.34 -6.55 11.24
N ALA A 106 3.88 -5.39 11.65
CA ALA A 106 4.95 -4.70 10.95
C ALA A 106 6.34 -5.07 11.45
N ASN A 107 6.48 -6.05 12.34
CA ASN A 107 7.80 -6.47 12.83
C ASN A 107 8.73 -6.79 11.66
N TRP A 108 9.94 -6.22 11.70
CA TRP A 108 10.97 -6.35 10.66
C TRP A 108 10.62 -5.75 9.29
N ARG A 109 9.54 -4.98 9.23
CA ARG A 109 9.03 -4.29 8.04
C ARG A 109 8.76 -2.81 8.35
N ARG A 110 9.59 -2.21 9.21
CA ARG A 110 9.49 -0.81 9.64
C ARG A 110 10.59 0.03 9.00
N PHE A 111 10.20 1.10 8.33
CA PHE A 111 11.05 2.01 7.57
C PHE A 111 11.00 3.41 8.18
N SER A 112 12.12 4.13 8.06
CA SER A 112 12.35 5.42 8.72
C SER A 112 11.49 6.56 8.19
N GLY A 113 10.95 6.44 6.97
CA GLY A 113 10.21 7.50 6.29
C GLY A 113 11.08 8.50 5.50
N ILE A 114 12.40 8.28 5.45
CA ILE A 114 13.33 9.15 4.72
C ILE A 114 13.22 8.85 3.23
N ALA A 115 12.98 9.89 2.42
CA ALA A 115 12.90 9.81 0.96
C ALA A 115 12.08 8.59 0.51
N GLU A 116 10.79 8.62 0.86
CA GLU A 116 9.89 7.47 0.80
C GLU A 116 10.02 6.68 -0.50
N PHE A 117 10.34 5.40 -0.37
CA PHE A 117 10.49 4.50 -1.53
C PHE A 117 9.14 4.09 -2.12
N MET A 118 8.06 4.28 -1.35
CA MET A 118 6.68 4.14 -1.79
C MET A 118 6.03 5.52 -1.84
N THR A 119 5.33 5.82 -2.92
CA THR A 119 4.51 7.03 -3.01
C THR A 119 3.39 6.97 -1.98
N ILE A 120 3.33 7.97 -1.10
CA ILE A 120 2.28 8.11 -0.07
C ILE A 120 1.50 9.43 -0.22
N GLY A 121 0.18 9.34 -0.01
CA GLY A 121 -0.75 10.38 -0.45
C GLY A 121 -0.69 10.48 -1.96
#